data_AF-A0AA86SA72-F1
#
_entry.id   AF-A0AA86SA72-F1
#
_cell.length_a   1.000
_cell.length_b   1.000
_cell.length_c   1.000
_cell.angle_alpha   90.00
_cell.angle_beta   90.00
_cell.angle_gamma   90.00
#
_symmetry.space_group_name_H-M   'P 1'
#
loop_
_entity.id
_entity.type
_entity.pdbx_description
1 polymer ?
#
loop_
_entity_poly.entity_id
_entity_poly.type
_entity_poly.pdbx_seq_one_letter_code
_entity_poly.pdbx_strand_id
1 'polypeptide(L)'
;MDKKEHIAIFTTASLPWLTGTAVNPLFRAAYLSKSGERDVTLVIPWLSLKDQELVYPNNITFASPAEHEKYIRQWLEKRVGFSCGFSILFYPGKFSRDKRSILAVGDISEIIPDEDADIAVLEEPEHLTWYHHGKRWKTKFKLVIGIIHTNYLEYVKREKNGTMQAFLLRYLNNWVVGIYCHKASYYILLENSTYVSSVYLVILAFTASINEAWKLNLS
;
A
#
# COMPACT_ATOMS: atom_id res chain seq x y z
N MET A 1 -22.62 -5.29 20.51
CA MET A 1 -21.18 -5.05 20.34
C MET A 1 -21.04 -3.96 19.32
N ASP A 2 -20.35 -2.88 19.66
CA ASP A 2 -20.10 -1.81 18.69
C ASP A 2 -19.28 -2.34 17.52
N LYS A 3 -19.67 -1.96 16.30
CA LYS A 3 -18.93 -2.34 15.09
C LYS A 3 -17.54 -1.71 15.17
N LYS A 4 -16.50 -2.52 15.02
CA LYS A 4 -15.13 -2.01 14.93
C LYS A 4 -14.95 -1.25 13.62
N GLU A 5 -14.18 -0.18 13.66
CA GLU A 5 -13.79 0.56 12.45
C GLU A 5 -12.91 -0.35 11.57
N HIS A 6 -13.27 -0.44 10.29
CA HIS A 6 -12.52 -1.23 9.31
C HIS A 6 -11.47 -0.38 8.58
N ILE A 7 -10.26 -0.92 8.44
CA ILE A 7 -9.18 -0.32 7.65
C ILE A 7 -8.78 -1.29 6.53
N ALA A 8 -9.04 -0.87 5.28
CA ALA A 8 -8.56 -1.55 4.08
C ALA A 8 -7.28 -0.90 3.56
N ILE A 9 -6.20 -1.67 3.45
CA ILE A 9 -4.90 -1.20 2.94
C ILE A 9 -4.67 -1.81 1.57
N PHE A 10 -4.70 -0.99 0.52
CA PHE A 10 -4.44 -1.40 -0.85
C PHE A 10 -2.99 -1.13 -1.22
N THR A 11 -2.33 -2.10 -1.86
CA THR A 11 -0.95 -1.94 -2.32
C THR A 11 -0.74 -2.51 -3.72
N THR A 12 0.26 -1.97 -4.43
CA THR A 12 0.66 -2.34 -5.80
C THR A 12 1.53 -3.59 -5.88
N ALA A 13 2.07 -4.06 -4.76
CA ALA A 13 2.95 -5.22 -4.72
C ALA A 13 2.76 -6.05 -3.44
N SER A 14 3.24 -7.28 -3.48
CA SER A 14 3.27 -8.19 -2.35
C SER A 14 4.54 -9.03 -2.34
N LEU A 15 4.86 -9.61 -1.19
CA LEU A 15 5.89 -10.65 -1.12
C LEU A 15 5.59 -11.77 -2.12
N PRO A 16 6.60 -12.51 -2.61
CA PRO A 16 8.03 -12.41 -2.31
C PRO A 16 8.76 -11.29 -3.06
N TRP A 17 8.06 -10.42 -3.81
CA TRP A 17 8.72 -9.27 -4.43
C TRP A 17 9.02 -8.21 -3.36
N LEU A 18 10.26 -8.17 -2.89
CA LEU A 18 10.69 -7.35 -1.74
C LEU A 18 10.82 -5.85 -2.06
N THR A 19 9.75 -5.22 -2.51
CA THR A 19 9.66 -3.77 -2.73
C THR A 19 9.14 -3.05 -1.48
N GLY A 20 9.36 -1.73 -1.41
CA GLY A 20 8.78 -0.90 -0.34
C GLY A 20 7.25 -1.01 -0.27
N THR A 21 6.59 -1.09 -1.43
CA THR A 21 5.14 -1.28 -1.53
C THR A 21 4.69 -2.69 -1.16
N ALA A 22 5.53 -3.71 -1.21
CA ALA A 22 5.19 -5.02 -0.66
C ALA A 22 5.36 -5.09 0.86
N VAL A 23 6.46 -4.52 1.38
CA VAL A 23 6.89 -4.71 2.76
C VAL A 23 6.22 -3.72 3.72
N ASN A 24 6.16 -2.44 3.36
CA ASN A 24 5.63 -1.40 4.27
C ASN A 24 4.13 -1.60 4.58
N PRO A 25 3.26 -1.88 3.58
CA PRO A 25 1.84 -2.10 3.84
C PRO A 25 1.58 -3.37 4.65
N LEU A 26 2.40 -4.41 4.45
CA LEU A 26 2.32 -5.64 5.23
C LEU A 26 2.60 -5.38 6.72
N PHE A 27 3.69 -4.65 7.03
CA PHE A 27 3.95 -4.25 8.41
C PHE A 27 2.87 -3.30 8.95
N ARG A 28 2.35 -2.38 8.12
CA ARG A 28 1.27 -1.50 8.55
C ARG A 28 0.03 -2.29 8.97
N ALA A 29 -0.37 -3.28 8.18
CA ALA A 29 -1.49 -4.16 8.51
C ALA A 29 -1.24 -4.92 9.83
N ALA A 30 -0.03 -5.45 10.00
CA ALA A 30 0.39 -6.14 11.21
C ALA A 30 0.28 -5.25 12.46
N TYR A 31 0.83 -4.02 12.40
CA TYR A 31 0.84 -3.12 13.56
C TYR A 31 -0.51 -2.48 13.84
N LEU A 32 -1.32 -2.17 12.83
CA LEU A 32 -2.68 -1.64 13.03
C LEU A 32 -3.62 -2.68 13.64
N SER A 33 -3.45 -3.96 13.30
CA SER A 33 -4.28 -5.04 13.86
C SER A 33 -3.84 -5.48 15.26
N LYS A 34 -2.70 -5.01 15.76
CA LYS A 34 -2.08 -5.51 16.99
C LYS A 34 -2.93 -5.35 18.24
N SER A 35 -3.67 -4.24 18.38
CA SER A 35 -4.54 -4.00 19.54
C SER A 35 -5.86 -4.77 19.47
N GLY A 36 -6.24 -5.27 18.30
CA GLY A 36 -7.54 -5.88 18.06
C GLY A 36 -8.72 -4.90 18.11
N GLU A 37 -8.47 -3.59 18.25
CA GLU A 37 -9.51 -2.56 18.30
C GLU A 37 -10.13 -2.25 16.93
N ARG A 38 -9.39 -2.56 15.86
CA ARG A 38 -9.79 -2.32 14.47
C ARG A 38 -9.72 -3.59 13.67
N ASP A 39 -10.65 -3.73 12.73
CA ASP A 39 -10.60 -4.79 11.75
C ASP A 39 -9.74 -4.31 10.58
N VAL A 40 -8.69 -5.05 10.25
CA VAL A 40 -7.70 -4.63 9.25
C VAL A 40 -7.66 -5.65 8.13
N THR A 41 -7.72 -5.17 6.90
CA THR A 41 -7.60 -5.99 5.69
C THR A 41 -6.50 -5.45 4.79
N LEU A 42 -5.53 -6.29 4.46
CA LEU A 42 -4.50 -6.00 3.46
C LEU A 42 -4.96 -6.54 2.10
N VAL A 43 -5.06 -5.68 1.11
CA VAL A 43 -5.54 -5.98 -0.24
C VAL A 43 -4.35 -5.94 -1.20
N ILE A 44 -3.97 -7.11 -1.74
CA ILE A 44 -2.74 -7.33 -2.52
C ILE A 44 -3.01 -7.89 -3.92
N PRO A 45 -2.10 -7.71 -4.89
CA PRO A 45 -2.29 -8.26 -6.24
C PRO A 45 -2.15 -9.78 -6.26
N TRP A 46 -3.02 -10.44 -7.01
CA TRP A 46 -2.88 -11.82 -7.46
C TRP A 46 -2.43 -11.84 -8.93
N LEU A 47 -1.34 -12.55 -9.20
CA LEU A 47 -0.73 -12.61 -10.53
C LEU A 47 -0.95 -13.98 -11.17
N SER A 48 -1.06 -13.99 -12.51
CA SER A 48 -1.00 -15.24 -13.28
C SER A 48 0.34 -15.94 -13.06
N LEU A 49 0.38 -17.28 -13.19
CA LEU A 49 1.61 -18.05 -12.99
C LEU A 49 2.78 -17.52 -13.84
N LYS A 50 2.50 -17.18 -15.11
CA LYS A 50 3.48 -16.57 -16.02
C LYS A 50 4.04 -15.25 -15.51
N ASP A 51 3.22 -14.42 -14.87
CA ASP A 51 3.68 -13.15 -14.31
C ASP A 51 4.43 -13.37 -12.99
N GLN A 52 4.02 -14.35 -12.18
CA GLN A 52 4.75 -14.72 -10.97
C GLN A 52 6.19 -15.14 -11.29
N GLU A 53 6.39 -15.98 -12.31
CA GLU A 53 7.73 -16.40 -12.78
C GLU A 53 8.64 -15.25 -13.20
N LEU A 54 8.06 -14.12 -13.64
CA LEU A 54 8.81 -12.94 -14.06
C LEU A 54 9.18 -12.01 -12.90
N VAL A 55 8.37 -12.03 -11.84
CA VAL A 55 8.41 -11.03 -10.76
C VAL A 55 9.03 -11.59 -9.49
N TYR A 56 8.69 -12.83 -9.15
CA TYR A 56 9.08 -13.45 -7.89
C TYR A 56 10.49 -14.04 -7.97
N PRO A 57 11.34 -13.81 -6.96
CA PRO A 57 12.70 -14.32 -6.96
C PRO A 57 12.73 -15.83 -6.73
N ASN A 58 13.87 -16.46 -7.03
CA ASN A 58 14.19 -17.84 -6.67
C ASN A 58 13.18 -18.89 -7.18
N ASN A 59 12.54 -18.64 -8.32
CA ASN A 59 11.51 -19.52 -8.91
C ASN A 59 10.32 -19.80 -7.97
N ILE A 60 10.07 -18.91 -6.99
CA ILE A 60 8.91 -19.02 -6.12
C ILE A 60 7.66 -18.73 -6.95
N THR A 61 6.69 -19.64 -6.90
CA THR A 61 5.36 -19.46 -7.48
C THR A 61 4.32 -20.03 -6.52
N PHE A 62 3.08 -19.60 -6.67
CA PHE A 62 1.95 -20.03 -5.88
C PHE A 62 0.84 -20.49 -6.81
N ALA A 63 0.32 -21.69 -6.56
CA ALA A 63 -0.80 -22.24 -7.31
C ALA A 63 -2.15 -21.65 -6.88
N SER A 64 -2.22 -21.07 -5.68
CA SER A 64 -3.44 -20.48 -5.13
C SER A 64 -3.18 -19.28 -4.22
N PRO A 65 -4.17 -18.36 -4.06
CA PRO A 65 -4.08 -17.27 -3.10
C PRO A 65 -3.83 -17.73 -1.65
N ALA A 66 -4.39 -18.87 -1.25
CA ALA A 66 -4.19 -19.43 0.09
C ALA A 66 -2.73 -19.84 0.36
N GLU A 67 -2.04 -20.39 -0.64
CA GLU A 67 -0.62 -20.72 -0.54
C GLU A 67 0.24 -19.46 -0.41
N HIS A 68 -0.09 -18.44 -1.20
CA HIS A 68 0.59 -17.14 -1.18
C HIS A 68 0.38 -16.43 0.16
N GLU A 69 -0.84 -16.44 0.69
CA GLU A 69 -1.17 -15.92 2.02
C GLU A 69 -0.36 -16.64 3.11
N LYS A 70 -0.31 -17.98 3.06
CA LYS A 70 0.49 -18.78 4.00
C LYS A 70 1.96 -18.38 3.98
N TYR A 71 2.54 -18.18 2.79
CA TYR A 71 3.91 -17.70 2.64
C TYR A 71 4.10 -16.34 3.30
N ILE A 72 3.21 -15.38 3.03
CA ILE A 72 3.25 -14.02 3.60
C ILE A 72 3.20 -14.08 5.13
N ARG A 73 2.25 -14.83 5.70
CA ARG A 73 2.08 -14.97 7.15
C ARG A 73 3.32 -15.57 7.80
N GLN A 74 3.86 -16.65 7.24
CA GLN A 74 5.10 -17.28 7.74
C GLN A 74 6.31 -16.35 7.63
N TRP A 75 6.41 -15.55 6.56
CA TRP A 75 7.49 -14.57 6.41
C TRP A 75 7.38 -13.46 7.45
N LEU A 76 6.16 -13.02 7.73
CA LEU A 76 5.86 -11.96 8.69
C LEU A 76 6.10 -12.42 10.14
N GLU A 77 5.54 -13.56 10.54
CA GLU A 77 5.66 -14.14 11.89
C GLU A 77 7.12 -14.32 12.35
N LYS A 78 8.03 -14.63 11.42
CA LYS A 78 9.48 -14.72 11.73
C LYS A 78 10.12 -13.37 12.07
N ARG A 79 9.45 -12.25 11.80
CA ARG A 79 9.95 -10.88 11.96
C ARG A 79 9.18 -10.07 12.97
N VAL A 80 7.92 -10.42 13.22
CA VAL A 80 7.09 -9.78 14.24
C VAL A 80 7.01 -10.68 15.47
N GLY A 81 7.35 -10.14 16.63
CA GLY A 81 7.27 -10.88 17.91
C GLY A 81 5.85 -11.00 18.47
N PHE A 82 4.82 -10.98 17.63
CA PHE A 82 3.41 -11.00 18.04
C PHE A 82 2.51 -11.63 16.96
N SER A 83 1.33 -12.14 17.37
CA SER A 83 0.34 -12.67 16.41
C SER A 83 -0.35 -11.54 15.66
N CYS A 84 -0.50 -11.71 14.34
CA CYS A 84 -1.12 -10.72 13.46
C CYS A 84 -2.57 -11.07 13.14
N GLY A 85 -3.51 -10.24 13.58
CA GLY A 85 -4.96 -10.48 13.46
C GLY A 85 -5.63 -9.86 12.23
N PHE A 86 -4.90 -9.57 11.15
CA PHE A 86 -5.46 -8.96 9.93
C PHE A 86 -5.80 -10.00 8.85
N SER A 87 -6.77 -9.66 8.00
CA SER A 87 -7.17 -10.43 6.82
C SER A 87 -6.33 -10.05 5.60
N ILE A 88 -6.12 -11.00 4.69
CA ILE A 88 -5.49 -10.73 3.39
C ILE A 88 -6.53 -11.04 2.31
N LEU A 89 -6.78 -10.07 1.43
CA LEU A 89 -7.62 -10.23 0.25
C LEU A 89 -6.80 -9.96 -1.00
N PHE A 90 -7.21 -10.58 -2.11
CA PHE A 90 -6.50 -10.52 -3.36
C PHE A 90 -7.33 -9.82 -4.44
N TYR A 91 -6.71 -8.95 -5.22
CA TYR A 91 -7.29 -8.35 -6.42
C TYR A 91 -6.53 -8.83 -7.67
N PRO A 92 -7.16 -8.90 -8.84
CA PRO A 92 -6.45 -9.33 -10.06
C PRO A 92 -5.40 -8.28 -10.48
N GLY A 93 -4.15 -8.70 -10.58
CA GLY A 93 -3.01 -7.89 -11.02
C GLY A 93 -2.35 -8.45 -12.28
N LYS A 94 -1.70 -7.57 -13.05
CA LYS A 94 -0.93 -7.95 -14.25
C LYS A 94 0.44 -7.29 -14.27
N PHE A 95 1.48 -8.06 -14.55
CA PHE A 95 2.82 -7.50 -14.69
C PHE A 95 3.00 -6.86 -16.08
N SER A 96 3.39 -5.58 -16.10
CA SER A 96 3.78 -4.87 -17.31
C SER A 96 5.29 -4.84 -17.44
N ARG A 97 5.83 -5.54 -18.46
CA ARG A 97 7.27 -5.57 -18.73
C ARG A 97 7.83 -4.18 -19.07
N ASP A 98 7.09 -3.40 -19.85
CA ASP A 98 7.52 -2.07 -20.28
C ASP A 98 7.64 -1.11 -19.10
N LYS A 99 6.68 -1.18 -18.16
CA LYS A 99 6.69 -0.35 -16.94
C LYS A 99 7.49 -0.97 -15.79
N ARG A 100 7.86 -2.25 -15.91
CA ARG A 100 8.45 -3.06 -14.83
C ARG A 100 7.65 -2.98 -13.54
N SER A 101 6.32 -2.97 -13.65
CA SER A 101 5.41 -2.78 -12.53
C SER A 101 4.19 -3.70 -12.62
N ILE A 102 3.58 -4.00 -11.46
CA ILE A 102 2.28 -4.68 -11.40
C ILE A 102 1.18 -3.62 -11.49
N LEU A 103 0.23 -3.84 -12.39
CA LEU A 103 -0.93 -2.98 -12.58
C LEU A 103 -2.18 -3.68 -12.08
N ALA A 104 -3.02 -2.94 -11.36
CA ALA A 104 -4.36 -3.38 -10.98
C ALA A 104 -5.26 -3.57 -12.22
N VAL A 105 -6.06 -4.64 -12.21
CA VAL A 105 -7.02 -4.97 -13.28
C VAL A 105 -8.43 -4.84 -12.72
N GLY A 106 -9.31 -4.11 -13.41
CA GLY A 106 -10.67 -3.83 -12.96
C GLY A 106 -10.76 -2.82 -11.80
N ASP A 107 -11.96 -2.74 -11.22
CA ASP A 107 -12.23 -1.91 -10.04
C ASP A 107 -11.86 -2.66 -8.75
N ILE A 108 -10.65 -2.40 -8.26
CA ILE A 108 -10.16 -3.04 -7.02
C ILE A 108 -10.84 -2.51 -5.77
N SER A 109 -11.57 -1.39 -5.83
CA SER A 109 -12.29 -0.88 -4.66
C SER A 109 -13.42 -1.82 -4.25
N GLU A 110 -13.99 -2.59 -5.19
CA GLU A 110 -15.06 -3.56 -4.94
C GLU A 110 -14.62 -4.82 -4.18
N ILE A 111 -13.31 -5.00 -3.94
CA ILE A 111 -12.80 -6.08 -3.08
C ILE A 111 -13.31 -5.93 -1.64
N ILE A 112 -13.58 -4.70 -1.22
CA ILE A 112 -14.16 -4.41 0.09
C ILE A 112 -15.67 -4.17 -0.08
N PRO A 113 -16.52 -4.91 0.65
CA PRO A 113 -17.97 -4.68 0.67
C PRO A 113 -18.31 -3.26 1.16
N ASP A 114 -19.44 -2.71 0.70
CA ASP A 114 -19.83 -1.33 1.03
C ASP A 114 -20.09 -1.15 2.54
N GLU A 115 -20.55 -2.19 3.22
CA GLU A 115 -20.75 -2.21 4.67
C GLU A 115 -19.45 -2.04 5.47
N ASP A 116 -18.32 -2.47 4.91
CA ASP A 116 -17.00 -2.45 5.56
C ASP A 116 -16.11 -1.31 5.00
N ALA A 117 -16.64 -0.46 4.14
CA ALA A 117 -15.91 0.64 3.50
C ALA A 117 -15.75 1.87 4.43
N ASP A 118 -15.12 1.69 5.60
CA ASP A 118 -14.85 2.78 6.53
C ASP A 118 -13.62 3.61 6.07
N ILE A 119 -12.42 3.01 6.13
CA ILE A 119 -11.17 3.68 5.80
C ILE A 119 -10.42 2.91 4.72
N ALA A 120 -10.07 3.57 3.62
CA ALA A 120 -9.11 3.07 2.64
C ALA A 120 -7.75 3.75 2.81
N VAL A 121 -6.69 2.96 2.88
CA VAL A 121 -5.30 3.40 2.75
C VAL A 121 -4.78 2.93 1.40
N LEU A 122 -4.40 3.86 0.54
CA LEU A 122 -3.87 3.58 -0.79
C LEU A 122 -2.36 3.77 -0.77
N GLU A 123 -1.60 2.70 -0.94
CA GLU A 123 -0.13 2.71 -0.96
C GLU A 123 0.33 2.87 -2.43
N GLU A 124 0.91 4.02 -2.75
CA GLU A 124 1.09 4.55 -4.12
C GLU A 124 -0.24 4.74 -4.87
N PRO A 125 -1.11 5.65 -4.39
CA PRO A 125 -2.40 5.91 -5.03
C PRO A 125 -2.28 6.27 -6.52
N GLU A 126 -1.22 6.98 -6.91
CA GLU A 126 -0.93 7.33 -8.31
C GLU A 126 -0.75 6.12 -9.22
N HIS A 127 -0.21 5.04 -8.67
CA HIS A 127 0.04 3.80 -9.40
C HIS A 127 -1.17 2.87 -9.32
N LEU A 128 -1.81 2.75 -8.16
CA LEU A 128 -3.06 1.98 -7.98
C LEU A 128 -4.19 2.45 -8.91
N THR A 129 -4.22 3.73 -9.23
CA THR A 129 -5.32 4.35 -9.97
C THR A 129 -4.99 4.73 -11.42
N TRP A 130 -3.85 4.26 -11.95
CA TRP A 130 -3.32 4.66 -13.26
C TRP A 130 -4.28 4.33 -14.42
N TYR A 131 -4.80 3.10 -14.45
CA TYR A 131 -5.64 2.61 -15.55
C TYR A 131 -7.11 2.45 -15.19
N HIS A 132 -7.43 2.44 -13.90
CA HIS A 132 -8.76 2.17 -13.42
C HIS A 132 -9.19 3.16 -12.35
N HIS A 133 -10.20 3.93 -12.72
CA HIS A 133 -11.03 4.69 -11.82
C HIS A 133 -12.05 3.69 -11.27
N GLY A 134 -11.82 3.12 -10.09
CA GLY A 134 -12.90 2.42 -9.39
C GLY A 134 -14.12 3.33 -9.17
N LYS A 135 -15.19 2.86 -8.51
CA LYS A 135 -16.14 3.77 -7.85
C LYS A 135 -15.31 4.87 -7.18
N ARG A 136 -15.70 6.14 -7.35
CA ARG A 136 -14.96 7.27 -6.78
C ARG A 136 -14.59 6.90 -5.33
N TRP A 137 -13.30 6.68 -5.06
CA TRP A 137 -12.85 6.10 -3.78
C TRP A 137 -13.43 6.87 -2.58
N LYS A 138 -13.52 8.19 -2.73
CA LYS A 138 -14.11 9.13 -1.76
C LYS A 138 -15.63 9.03 -1.61
N THR A 139 -16.32 8.40 -2.55
CA THR A 139 -17.76 8.12 -2.49
C THR A 139 -18.02 6.77 -1.84
N LYS A 140 -17.13 5.79 -2.03
CA LYS A 140 -17.26 4.46 -1.41
C LYS A 140 -16.80 4.46 0.05
N PHE A 141 -15.62 4.99 0.32
CA PHE A 141 -15.02 4.98 1.65
C PHE A 141 -15.26 6.31 2.39
N LYS A 142 -15.57 6.23 3.69
CA LYS A 142 -15.75 7.42 4.55
C LYS A 142 -14.48 8.26 4.62
N LEU A 143 -13.32 7.61 4.64
CA LEU A 143 -12.02 8.25 4.60
C LEU A 143 -11.08 7.51 3.63
N VAL A 144 -10.30 8.28 2.86
CA VAL A 144 -9.30 7.73 1.93
C VAL A 144 -7.98 8.43 2.18
N ILE A 145 -6.96 7.67 2.54
CA ILE A 145 -5.62 8.15 2.88
C ILE A 145 -4.65 7.63 1.82
N GLY A 146 -4.00 8.52 1.09
CA GLY A 146 -2.91 8.18 0.18
C GLY A 146 -1.57 8.17 0.90
N ILE A 147 -0.79 7.12 0.72
CA ILE A 147 0.59 7.03 1.21
C ILE A 147 1.50 6.86 0.01
N ILE A 148 2.40 7.82 -0.19
CA ILE A 148 3.28 7.86 -1.35
C ILE A 148 4.68 7.44 -0.90
N HIS A 149 5.18 6.31 -1.44
CA HIS A 149 6.51 5.76 -1.12
C HIS A 149 7.59 6.27 -2.05
N THR A 150 7.27 6.39 -3.34
CA THR A 150 8.29 6.62 -4.36
C THR A 150 8.45 8.11 -4.64
N ASN A 151 9.67 8.59 -4.48
CA ASN A 151 10.06 9.92 -4.92
C ASN A 151 10.35 9.92 -6.43
N TYR A 152 9.32 9.72 -7.26
CA TYR A 152 9.46 9.69 -8.72
C TYR A 152 10.13 10.96 -9.27
N LEU A 153 10.02 12.10 -8.56
CA LEU A 153 10.73 13.34 -8.87
C LEU A 153 12.26 13.15 -8.93
N GLU A 154 12.84 12.36 -8.04
CA GLU A 154 14.30 12.14 -7.98
C GLU A 154 14.80 11.19 -9.08
N TYR A 155 13.96 10.23 -9.50
CA TYR A 155 14.27 9.38 -10.65
C TYR A 155 14.27 10.20 -11.95
N VAL A 156 13.23 11.02 -12.15
CA VAL A 156 13.06 11.80 -13.38
C VAL A 156 14.09 12.93 -13.47
N LYS A 157 14.51 13.55 -12.36
CA LYS A 157 15.58 14.56 -12.34
C LYS A 157 16.93 14.06 -12.91
N ARG A 158 17.16 12.74 -12.94
CA ARG A 158 18.39 12.14 -13.49
C ARG A 158 18.34 11.96 -15.02
N GLU A 159 17.20 12.21 -15.66
CA GLU A 159 17.04 12.16 -17.13
C GLU A 159 17.23 13.53 -17.80
N LYS A 160 17.52 13.57 -19.11
CA LYS A 160 17.61 14.83 -19.87
C LYS A 160 16.23 15.53 -19.86
N ASN A 161 16.18 16.81 -19.45
CA ASN A 161 14.96 17.59 -19.13
C ASN A 161 14.23 17.18 -17.84
N GLY A 162 14.90 16.43 -16.97
CA GLY A 162 14.35 15.84 -15.76
C GLY A 162 13.68 16.82 -14.79
N THR A 163 14.11 18.08 -14.71
CA THR A 163 13.51 19.05 -13.78
C THR A 163 12.08 19.44 -14.17
N MET A 164 11.81 19.65 -15.46
CA MET A 164 10.45 19.97 -15.94
C MET A 164 9.54 18.74 -15.90
N GLN A 165 10.07 17.58 -16.30
CA GLN A 165 9.31 16.33 -16.25
C GLN A 165 8.97 15.95 -14.81
N ALA A 166 9.92 16.10 -13.88
CA ALA A 166 9.68 15.90 -12.45
C ALA A 166 8.58 16.85 -11.94
N PHE A 167 8.65 18.15 -12.30
CA PHE A 167 7.60 19.11 -11.93
C PHE A 167 6.21 18.70 -12.44
N LEU A 168 6.11 18.29 -13.71
CA LEU A 168 4.85 17.84 -14.32
C LEU A 168 4.33 16.56 -13.65
N LEU A 169 5.22 15.60 -13.38
CA LEU A 169 4.89 14.32 -12.76
C LEU A 169 4.40 14.52 -11.31
N ARG A 170 5.00 15.45 -10.57
CA ARG A 170 4.52 15.84 -9.23
C ARG A 170 3.14 16.47 -9.29
N TYR A 171 2.88 17.33 -10.27
CA TYR A 171 1.57 17.93 -10.43
C TYR A 171 0.51 16.89 -10.77
N LEU A 172 0.81 15.96 -11.69
CA LEU A 172 -0.07 14.84 -12.04
C LEU A 172 -0.31 13.90 -10.86
N ASN A 173 0.74 13.53 -10.12
CA ASN A 173 0.61 12.70 -8.93
C ASN A 173 -0.25 13.39 -7.87
N ASN A 174 0.00 14.68 -7.59
CA ASN A 174 -0.79 15.45 -6.62
C ASN A 174 -2.25 15.59 -7.07
N TRP A 175 -2.50 15.74 -8.36
CA TRP A 175 -3.84 15.85 -8.92
C TRP A 175 -4.61 14.52 -8.81
N VAL A 176 -3.98 13.40 -9.19
CA VAL A 176 -4.54 12.05 -9.05
C VAL A 176 -4.82 11.74 -7.57
N VAL A 177 -3.87 12.03 -6.70
CA VAL A 177 -4.02 11.89 -5.24
C VAL A 177 -5.18 12.74 -4.73
N GLY A 178 -5.33 14.00 -5.18
CA GLY A 178 -6.46 14.85 -4.77
C GLY A 178 -7.83 14.35 -5.27
N ILE A 179 -7.86 13.67 -6.42
CA ILE A 179 -9.10 13.05 -6.95
C ILE A 179 -9.52 11.89 -6.05
N TYR A 180 -8.59 11.04 -5.62
CA TYR A 180 -8.92 9.78 -4.98
C TYR A 180 -8.79 9.77 -3.46
N CYS A 181 -7.97 10.64 -2.89
CA CYS A 181 -7.69 10.67 -1.47
C CYS A 181 -8.28 11.92 -0.81
N HIS A 182 -8.78 11.76 0.41
CA HIS A 182 -9.17 12.86 1.29
C HIS A 182 -7.94 13.50 1.96
N LYS A 183 -6.94 12.66 2.31
CA LYS A 183 -5.66 13.08 2.89
C LYS A 183 -4.51 12.34 2.20
N ALA A 184 -3.32 12.93 2.16
CA ALA A 184 -2.14 12.29 1.60
C ALA A 184 -0.89 12.56 2.46
N SER A 185 -0.07 11.52 2.64
CA SER A 185 1.21 11.58 3.36
C SER A 185 2.35 11.11 2.46
N TYR A 186 3.41 11.92 2.37
CA TYR A 186 4.61 11.60 1.58
C TYR A 186 5.68 11.01 2.49
N TYR A 187 6.10 9.78 2.22
CA TYR A 187 7.29 9.19 2.83
C TYR A 187 8.40 9.16 1.79
N ILE A 188 9.20 10.21 1.74
CA ILE A 188 10.41 10.22 0.92
C ILE A 188 11.47 9.44 1.68
N LEU A 189 11.76 8.22 1.23
CA LEU A 189 13.02 7.56 1.58
C LEU A 189 14.15 8.35 0.92
N LEU A 190 14.70 9.32 1.64
CA LEU A 190 15.93 10.00 1.24
C LEU A 190 17.06 8.99 1.40
N GLU A 191 17.47 8.35 0.31
CA GLU A 191 18.81 7.73 0.23
C GLU A 191 19.84 8.84 0.30
N ASN A 192 20.30 9.16 1.51
CA ASN A 192 21.66 9.63 1.73
C ASN A 192 22.07 9.34 3.18
N SER A 193 22.96 8.34 3.28
CA SER A 193 23.86 8.04 4.38
C SER A 193 23.25 7.57 5.71
N THR A 194 23.63 6.33 6.05
CA THR A 194 23.76 5.75 7.40
C THR A 194 22.54 5.84 8.31
N TYR A 195 21.83 4.73 8.53
CA TYR A 195 21.48 4.23 9.87
C TYR A 195 20.61 2.96 9.73
N VAL A 196 21.23 1.81 9.94
CA VAL A 196 20.55 0.51 10.15
C VAL A 196 19.91 0.44 11.57
N SER A 197 19.65 1.58 12.23
CA SER A 197 19.01 1.63 13.56
C SER A 197 17.58 2.18 13.59
N SER A 198 17.05 2.67 12.47
CA SER A 198 15.83 3.49 12.46
C SER A 198 14.52 2.75 12.17
N VAL A 199 14.53 1.42 12.01
CA VAL A 199 13.27 0.63 11.93
C VAL A 199 12.41 0.84 13.19
N TYR A 200 13.03 1.14 14.34
CA TYR A 200 12.32 1.51 15.57
C TYR A 200 11.73 2.93 15.58
N LEU A 201 12.35 3.89 14.88
CA LEU A 201 11.88 5.29 14.89
C LEU A 201 10.69 5.51 13.94
N VAL A 202 10.63 4.80 12.82
CA VAL A 202 9.50 4.90 11.87
C VAL A 202 8.21 4.37 12.51
N ILE A 203 8.30 3.35 13.36
CA ILE A 203 7.15 2.82 14.11
C ILE A 203 6.67 3.81 15.18
N LEU A 204 7.58 4.52 15.86
CA LEU A 204 7.24 5.55 16.86
C LEU A 204 6.63 6.81 16.22
N ALA A 205 7.08 7.21 15.03
CA ALA A 205 6.46 8.31 14.29
C ALA A 205 5.04 7.94 13.82
N PHE A 206 4.78 6.65 13.56
CA PHE A 206 3.48 6.16 13.12
C PHE A 206 2.42 6.19 14.25
N THR A 207 2.80 5.90 15.49
CA THR A 207 1.89 6.04 16.65
C THR A 207 1.63 7.51 17.02
N ALA A 208 2.63 8.38 16.86
CA ALA A 208 2.49 9.81 17.15
C ALA A 208 1.60 10.55 16.14
N SER A 209 1.76 10.29 14.84
CA SER A 209 0.99 10.98 13.79
C SER A 209 -0.49 10.58 13.77
N ILE A 210 -0.82 9.33 14.12
CA ILE A 210 -2.21 8.90 14.29
C ILE A 210 -2.83 9.61 15.50
N ASN A 211 -2.10 9.74 16.62
CA ASN A 211 -2.61 10.43 17.81
C ASN A 211 -2.83 11.94 17.59
N GLU A 212 -1.98 12.62 16.80
CA GLU A 212 -2.19 14.05 16.50
C GLU A 212 -3.33 14.28 15.49
N ALA A 213 -3.49 13.39 14.50
CA ALA A 213 -4.63 13.45 13.58
C ALA A 213 -5.98 13.19 14.29
N TRP A 214 -5.98 12.45 15.41
CA TRP A 214 -7.15 12.23 16.25
C TRP A 214 -7.47 13.42 17.18
N LYS A 215 -6.46 14.15 17.68
CA LYS A 215 -6.68 15.35 18.52
C LYS A 215 -7.29 16.52 17.76
N LEU A 216 -7.04 16.63 16.46
CA LEU A 216 -7.54 17.74 15.63
C LEU A 216 -8.98 17.53 15.11
N ASN A 217 -9.62 16.40 15.40
CA ASN A 217 -11.01 16.11 15.03
C ASN A 217 -11.97 16.06 16.23
N LEU A 218 -11.51 16.44 17.43
CA LEU A 218 -12.31 16.51 18.67
C LEU A 218 -12.33 17.92 19.30
N SER A 219 -12.09 18.97 18.50
CA SER A 219 -12.27 20.38 18.88
C SER A 219 -13.29 21.07 18.00
#